data_AF-A0A969TJW1-F1
#
_entry.id   AF-A0A969TJW1-F1
#
_cell.length_a   1.000
_cell.length_b   1.000
_cell.length_c   1.000
_cell.angle_alpha   90.00
_cell.angle_beta   90.00
_cell.angle_gamma   90.00
#
_symmetry.space_group_name_H-M   'P 1'
#
loop_
_entity.id
_entity.type
_entity.pdbx_description
1 polymer ?
#
loop_
_entity_poly.entity_id
_entity_poly.type
_entity_poly.pdbx_seq_one_letter_code
_entity_poly.pdbx_strand_id
1 'polypeptide(L)'
;MSEEMLGHHQKLIEFQDTQAILNCLTSGQLLMVNSRKRNGLIIYKRYHAEFAGPGSAVGSFFDVDCQQVIPVGELSLIPPENQEERQKAYLIRRQWIRLTYQLTDNPVPIQRAQMILNQFDNYFGSETVEQIPDEAFALLVGVLPQTVRSLRQNLEGFSVGLQT
;
A
#
# COMPACT_ATOMS: atom_id res chain seq x y z
N MET A 1 36.62 -20.53 -16.99
CA MET A 1 35.39 -20.99 -16.30
C MET A 1 34.81 -19.77 -15.63
N SER A 2 33.61 -19.43 -16.08
CA SER A 2 32.79 -18.21 -15.93
C SER A 2 32.54 -17.72 -14.50
N GLU A 3 32.90 -16.45 -14.26
CA GLU A 3 32.43 -15.59 -13.15
C GLU A 3 31.34 -14.62 -13.65
N GLU A 4 30.37 -15.09 -14.44
CA GLU A 4 29.16 -14.33 -14.78
C GLU A 4 28.01 -14.73 -13.83
N MET A 5 28.11 -14.31 -12.57
CA MET A 5 27.01 -14.38 -11.59
C MET A 5 27.04 -13.13 -10.71
N LEU A 6 27.01 -11.95 -11.33
CA LEU A 6 26.90 -10.67 -10.62
C LEU A 6 25.56 -10.02 -10.95
N GLY A 7 24.76 -9.86 -9.90
CA GLY A 7 23.32 -9.65 -9.94
C GLY A 7 22.86 -8.44 -10.74
N HIS A 8 21.71 -8.62 -11.37
CA HIS A 8 20.93 -7.55 -11.98
C HIS A 8 20.62 -6.47 -10.93
N HIS A 9 21.30 -5.32 -11.04
CA HIS A 9 21.12 -4.18 -10.17
C HIS A 9 19.96 -3.34 -10.70
N GLN A 10 18.75 -3.66 -10.27
CA GLN A 10 17.54 -2.91 -10.59
C GLN A 10 17.67 -1.47 -10.06
N LYS A 11 17.53 -0.48 -10.95
CA LYS A 11 17.71 0.94 -10.58
C LYS A 11 16.59 1.36 -9.62
N LEU A 12 16.98 1.57 -8.36
CA LEU A 12 16.09 2.09 -7.31
C LEU A 12 15.70 3.53 -7.62
N ILE A 13 14.40 3.82 -7.55
CA ILE A 13 13.89 5.19 -7.59
C ILE A 13 13.46 5.54 -6.17
N GLU A 14 14.22 6.44 -5.55
CA GLU A 14 13.87 7.04 -4.27
C GLU A 14 13.08 8.33 -4.51
N PHE A 15 11.95 8.45 -3.85
CA PHE A 15 11.12 9.63 -3.89
C PHE A 15 11.23 10.36 -2.57
N GLN A 16 11.63 11.63 -2.62
CA GLN A 16 11.68 12.51 -1.45
C GLN A 16 10.35 13.24 -1.21
N ASP A 17 9.46 13.24 -2.20
CA ASP A 17 8.18 13.96 -2.17
C ASP A 17 7.05 13.13 -2.81
N THR A 18 5.90 13.11 -2.12
CA THR A 18 4.64 12.55 -2.61
C THR A 18 4.18 13.12 -3.95
N GLN A 19 4.45 14.40 -4.24
CA GLN A 19 4.08 15.01 -5.53
C GLN A 19 4.87 14.39 -6.69
N ALA A 20 6.15 14.04 -6.47
CA ALA A 20 6.96 13.38 -7.48
C ALA A 20 6.45 11.96 -7.78
N ILE A 21 6.01 11.23 -6.75
CA ILE A 21 5.36 9.92 -6.92
C ILE A 21 4.08 10.08 -7.73
N LEU A 22 3.22 11.03 -7.34
CA LEU A 22 1.94 11.30 -8.01
C LEU A 22 2.16 11.61 -9.49
N ASN A 23 3.08 12.53 -9.82
CA ASN A 23 3.42 12.88 -11.19
C ASN A 23 3.89 11.66 -12.00
N CYS A 24 4.68 10.77 -11.37
CA CYS A 24 5.14 9.55 -12.03
C CYS A 24 3.96 8.61 -12.34
N LEU A 25 3.06 8.39 -11.39
CA LEU A 25 1.88 7.54 -11.61
C LEU A 25 0.96 8.11 -12.70
N THR A 26 0.67 9.42 -12.63
CA THR A 26 -0.23 10.09 -13.57
C THR A 26 0.37 10.24 -14.97
N SER A 27 1.70 10.16 -15.10
CA SER A 27 2.37 10.15 -16.41
C SER A 27 2.12 8.87 -17.21
N GLY A 28 1.61 7.81 -16.57
CA GLY A 28 1.46 6.49 -17.18
C GLY A 28 2.78 5.70 -17.28
N GLN A 29 3.85 6.15 -16.62
CA GLN A 29 5.05 5.33 -16.47
C GLN A 29 4.75 4.10 -15.62
N LEU A 30 5.19 2.92 -16.05
CA LEU A 30 5.05 1.68 -15.27
C LEU A 30 6.23 1.52 -14.30
N LEU A 31 5.91 1.35 -13.02
CA LEU A 31 6.84 0.96 -11.97
C LEU A 31 6.29 -0.23 -11.17
N MET A 32 7.12 -0.77 -10.30
CA MET A 32 6.78 -1.80 -9.34
C MET A 32 7.19 -1.36 -7.94
N VAL A 33 6.37 -1.72 -6.95
CA VAL A 33 6.78 -1.63 -5.55
C VAL A 33 7.85 -2.68 -5.29
N ASN A 34 8.96 -2.28 -4.67
CA ASN A 34 10.10 -3.17 -4.45
C ASN A 34 9.71 -4.37 -3.58
N SER A 35 9.77 -5.57 -4.15
CA SER A 35 9.38 -6.83 -3.49
C SER A 35 10.27 -7.24 -2.33
N ARG A 36 11.47 -6.65 -2.20
CA ARG A 36 12.47 -6.99 -1.18
C ARG A 36 12.31 -6.16 0.10
N LYS A 37 11.37 -5.22 0.15
CA LYS A 37 11.13 -4.34 1.30
C LYS A 37 9.72 -4.52 1.84
N ARG A 38 9.54 -4.23 3.14
CA ARG A 38 8.22 -4.08 3.77
C ARG A 38 7.70 -2.68 3.45
N ASN A 39 7.15 -2.52 2.25
CA ASN A 39 6.69 -1.22 1.79
C ASN A 39 5.44 -1.33 0.92
N GLY A 40 4.84 -0.19 0.63
CA GLY A 40 3.68 -0.14 -0.26
C GLY A 40 3.24 1.28 -0.53
N LEU A 41 2.24 1.39 -1.38
CA LEU A 41 1.67 2.66 -1.78
C LEU A 41 0.15 2.59 -1.67
N ILE A 42 -0.44 3.49 -0.90
CA ILE A 42 -1.88 3.72 -0.95
C ILE A 42 -2.12 4.75 -2.05
N ILE A 43 -3.01 4.41 -2.98
CA ILE A 43 -3.32 5.19 -4.18
C ILE A 43 -4.77 5.65 -4.07
N TYR A 44 -4.99 6.95 -3.98
CA TYR A 44 -6.32 7.54 -3.92
C TYR A 44 -6.86 7.68 -5.34
N LYS A 45 -8.03 7.07 -5.54
CA LYS A 45 -8.88 7.24 -6.71
C LYS A 45 -10.03 8.16 -6.33
N ARG A 46 -10.86 8.49 -7.32
CA ARG A 46 -11.99 9.41 -7.14
C ARG A 46 -12.95 9.02 -6.01
N TYR A 47 -13.16 7.72 -5.76
CA TYR A 47 -14.19 7.24 -4.82
C TYR A 47 -13.70 6.18 -3.82
N HIS A 48 -12.46 5.72 -3.97
CA HIS A 48 -11.88 4.66 -3.15
C HIS A 48 -10.37 4.81 -3.11
N ALA A 49 -9.73 4.02 -2.25
CA ALA A 49 -8.29 3.88 -2.24
C ALA A 49 -7.91 2.44 -2.58
N GLU A 50 -6.72 2.25 -3.13
CA GLU A 50 -6.15 0.95 -3.40
C GLU A 50 -4.79 0.84 -2.74
N PHE A 51 -4.47 -0.34 -2.19
CA PHE A 51 -3.14 -0.61 -1.64
C PHE A 51 -2.32 -1.42 -2.65
N ALA A 52 -1.17 -0.90 -3.05
CA ALA A 52 -0.16 -1.60 -3.84
C ALA A 52 0.98 -2.03 -2.91
N GLY A 53 1.01 -3.32 -2.54
CA GLY A 53 2.07 -3.86 -1.70
C GLY A 53 3.29 -4.37 -2.49
N PRO A 54 4.25 -5.02 -1.83
CA PRO A 54 5.52 -5.42 -2.45
C PRO A 54 5.34 -6.27 -3.70
N GLY A 55 6.09 -5.95 -4.75
CA GLY A 55 6.01 -6.57 -6.07
C GLY A 55 4.83 -6.13 -6.93
N SER A 56 3.92 -5.29 -6.42
CA SER A 56 2.77 -4.81 -7.18
C SER A 56 3.20 -3.80 -8.25
N ALA A 57 2.60 -3.89 -9.44
CA ALA A 57 2.67 -2.82 -10.42
C ALA A 57 1.94 -1.56 -9.92
N VAL A 58 2.49 -0.39 -10.28
CA VAL A 58 1.89 0.94 -10.07
C VAL A 58 2.17 1.83 -11.30
N GLY A 59 1.32 2.83 -11.52
CA GLY A 59 1.43 3.74 -12.67
C GLY A 59 0.72 3.16 -13.89
N SER A 60 1.28 3.33 -15.09
CA SER A 60 0.65 2.85 -16.33
C SER A 60 -0.78 3.37 -16.47
N PHE A 61 -1.58 2.79 -17.36
CA PHE A 61 -2.98 3.18 -17.57
C PHE A 61 -3.90 2.96 -16.34
N PHE A 62 -3.45 2.21 -15.32
CA PHE A 62 -4.27 1.92 -14.14
C PHE A 62 -4.35 3.12 -13.19
N ASP A 63 -3.27 3.92 -13.11
CA ASP A 63 -3.09 4.98 -12.12
C ASP A 63 -3.05 6.40 -12.69
N VAL A 64 -3.41 6.58 -13.96
CA VAL A 64 -3.52 7.91 -14.60
C VAL A 64 -4.54 8.83 -13.91
N ASP A 65 -5.52 8.26 -13.22
CA ASP A 65 -6.55 8.97 -12.47
C ASP A 65 -6.23 9.11 -10.97
N CYS A 66 -5.00 8.77 -10.56
CA CYS A 66 -4.53 8.95 -9.19
C CYS A 66 -4.63 10.43 -8.79
N GLN A 67 -5.25 10.69 -7.64
CA GLN A 67 -5.44 12.04 -7.10
C GLN A 67 -4.46 12.36 -5.98
N GLN A 68 -4.06 11.34 -5.23
CA GLN A 68 -3.13 11.45 -4.11
C GLN A 68 -2.49 10.08 -3.85
N VAL A 69 -1.32 10.09 -3.22
CA VAL A 69 -0.64 8.88 -2.77
C VAL A 69 -0.21 9.01 -1.32
N ILE A 70 -0.12 7.88 -0.62
CA ILE A 70 0.52 7.78 0.69
C ILE A 70 1.56 6.66 0.64
N PRO A 71 2.86 6.96 0.78
CA PRO A 71 3.89 5.95 0.95
C PRO A 71 3.69 5.23 2.28
N VAL A 72 3.86 3.91 2.29
CA VAL A 72 3.76 3.08 3.49
C VAL A 72 5.07 2.32 3.68
N GLY A 73 5.65 2.42 4.89
CA GLY A 73 6.98 1.88 5.19
C GLY A 73 8.09 2.54 4.37
N GLU A 74 9.18 1.81 4.12
CA GLU A 74 10.30 2.30 3.31
C GLU A 74 10.00 2.18 1.80
N LEU A 75 9.15 3.07 1.29
CA LEU A 75 8.76 3.04 -0.12
C LEU A 75 9.98 3.07 -1.04
N SER A 76 10.00 2.12 -1.97
CA SER A 76 10.97 2.01 -3.04
C SER A 76 10.23 1.52 -4.26
N LEU A 77 10.34 2.28 -5.36
CA LEU A 77 9.78 1.88 -6.64
C LEU A 77 10.92 1.57 -7.61
N ILE A 78 10.69 0.58 -8.48
CA ILE A 78 11.67 0.10 -9.45
C ILE A 78 11.00 -0.15 -10.79
N PRO A 79 11.68 0.09 -11.93
CA PRO A 79 11.16 -0.32 -13.22
C PRO A 79 11.23 -1.86 -13.34
N PRO A 80 10.25 -2.51 -14.00
CA PRO A 80 10.39 -3.93 -14.36
C PRO A 80 11.56 -4.13 -15.32
N GLU A 81 12.39 -5.14 -15.08
CA GLU A 81 13.56 -5.42 -15.94
C GLU A 81 13.16 -6.06 -17.27
N ASN A 82 12.10 -6.86 -17.26
CA ASN A 82 11.67 -7.63 -18.41
C ASN A 82 10.15 -7.89 -18.40
N GLN A 83 9.67 -8.52 -19.46
CA GLN A 83 8.25 -8.81 -19.65
C GLN A 83 7.67 -9.75 -18.57
N GLU A 84 8.48 -10.70 -18.07
CA GLU A 84 8.05 -11.63 -17.03
C GLU A 84 7.82 -10.92 -15.70
N GLU A 85 8.75 -10.05 -15.27
CA GLU A 85 8.56 -9.22 -14.08
C GLU A 85 7.33 -8.33 -14.20
N ARG A 86 7.14 -7.70 -15.37
CA ARG A 86 5.96 -6.90 -15.65
C ARG A 86 4.66 -7.70 -15.49
N GLN A 87 4.59 -8.90 -16.06
CA GLN A 87 3.41 -9.77 -15.93
C GLN A 87 3.18 -10.19 -14.48
N LYS A 88 4.25 -10.57 -13.77
CA LYS A 88 4.19 -10.93 -12.35
C LYS A 88 3.67 -9.77 -11.50
N ALA A 89 4.13 -8.55 -11.76
CA ALA A 89 3.70 -7.36 -11.04
C ALA A 89 2.22 -7.03 -11.25
N TYR A 90 1.69 -7.28 -12.45
CA TYR A 90 0.25 -7.20 -12.72
C TYR A 90 -0.56 -8.27 -11.97
N LEU A 91 -0.05 -9.49 -11.89
CA LEU A 91 -0.70 -10.55 -11.12
C LEU A 91 -0.72 -10.23 -9.62
N ILE A 92 0.38 -9.71 -9.08
CA ILE A 92 0.46 -9.28 -7.68
C ILE A 92 -0.47 -8.09 -7.42
N ARG A 93 -0.55 -7.11 -8.34
CA ARG A 93 -1.49 -5.99 -8.23
C ARG A 93 -2.94 -6.48 -8.09
N ARG A 94 -3.34 -7.47 -8.90
CA ARG A 94 -4.66 -8.10 -8.81
C ARG A 94 -4.88 -8.82 -7.48
N GLN A 95 -3.86 -9.47 -6.92
CA GLN A 95 -3.97 -10.14 -5.62
C GLN A 95 -4.24 -9.14 -4.49
N TRP A 96 -3.55 -8.00 -4.49
CA TRP A 96 -3.81 -6.94 -3.51
C TRP A 96 -5.22 -6.37 -3.62
N ILE A 97 -5.68 -6.07 -4.84
CA ILE A 97 -7.07 -5.62 -5.07
C ILE A 97 -8.06 -6.66 -4.56
N ARG A 98 -7.82 -7.96 -4.80
CA ARG A 98 -8.69 -9.04 -4.32
C ARG A 98 -8.71 -9.13 -2.79
N LEU A 99 -7.57 -8.95 -2.13
CA LEU A 99 -7.48 -8.96 -0.67
C LEU A 99 -8.31 -7.82 -0.07
N THR A 100 -8.19 -6.60 -0.60
CA THR A 100 -9.02 -5.48 -0.17
C THR A 100 -10.50 -5.73 -0.44
N TYR A 101 -10.84 -6.28 -1.61
CA TYR A 101 -12.22 -6.66 -1.95
C TYR A 101 -12.82 -7.67 -0.97
N GLN A 102 -12.05 -8.69 -0.55
CA GLN A 102 -12.51 -9.66 0.45
C GLN A 102 -12.83 -9.03 1.80
N LEU A 103 -12.12 -7.96 2.18
CA LEU A 103 -12.48 -7.19 3.37
C LEU A 103 -13.80 -6.45 3.18
N THR A 104 -14.02 -5.85 2.00
CA THR A 104 -15.26 -5.13 1.68
C THR A 104 -16.51 -6.01 1.64
N ASP A 105 -16.34 -7.31 1.39
CA ASP A 105 -17.43 -8.30 1.37
C ASP A 105 -18.01 -8.59 2.76
N ASN A 106 -17.28 -8.27 3.84
CA ASN A 106 -17.83 -8.38 5.19
C ASN A 106 -18.90 -7.28 5.40
N PRO A 107 -20.16 -7.64 5.73
CA PRO A 107 -21.25 -6.68 5.84
C PRO A 107 -21.09 -5.72 7.02
N VAL A 108 -20.27 -6.05 8.03
CA VAL A 108 -20.14 -5.30 9.29
C VAL A 108 -19.01 -4.25 9.18
N PRO A 109 -19.31 -2.93 9.13
CA PRO A 109 -18.31 -1.90 8.86
C PRO A 109 -17.15 -1.86 9.88
N ILE A 110 -17.47 -2.00 11.17
CA ILE A 110 -16.44 -1.97 12.22
C ILE A 110 -15.48 -3.16 12.11
N GLN A 111 -15.97 -4.33 11.66
CA GLN A 111 -15.12 -5.49 11.44
C GLN A 111 -14.21 -5.29 10.23
N ARG A 112 -14.71 -4.69 9.15
CA ARG A 112 -13.87 -4.33 7.99
C ARG A 112 -12.71 -3.44 8.39
N ALA A 113 -13.01 -2.38 9.15
CA ALA A 113 -12.01 -1.45 9.66
C ALA A 113 -10.99 -2.14 10.58
N GLN A 114 -11.45 -3.00 11.49
CA GLN A 114 -10.57 -3.76 12.37
C GLN A 114 -9.66 -4.71 11.59
N MET A 115 -10.20 -5.42 10.59
CA MET A 115 -9.44 -6.38 9.80
C MET A 115 -8.32 -5.69 9.00
N ILE A 116 -8.60 -4.55 8.35
CA ILE A 116 -7.55 -3.83 7.60
C ILE A 116 -6.49 -3.24 8.53
N LEU A 117 -6.89 -2.69 9.68
CA LEU A 117 -5.94 -2.18 10.68
C LEU A 117 -5.04 -3.31 11.20
N ASN A 118 -5.60 -4.45 11.58
CA ASN A 118 -4.83 -5.61 12.04
C ASN A 118 -3.88 -6.13 10.97
N GLN A 119 -4.30 -6.20 9.71
CA GLN A 119 -3.45 -6.65 8.62
C GLN A 119 -2.26 -5.70 8.40
N PHE A 120 -2.52 -4.40 8.40
CA PHE A 120 -1.46 -3.40 8.27
C PHE A 120 -0.55 -3.39 9.49
N ASP A 121 -1.08 -3.52 10.70
CA ASP A 121 -0.30 -3.53 11.94
C ASP A 121 0.62 -4.75 12.01
N ASN A 122 0.11 -5.95 11.72
CA ASN A 122 0.91 -7.16 11.63
C ASN A 122 2.01 -7.06 10.56
N TYR A 123 1.72 -6.39 9.44
CA TYR A 123 2.64 -6.34 8.30
C TYR A 123 3.65 -5.19 8.35
N PHE A 124 3.29 -4.03 8.92
CA PHE A 124 4.12 -2.81 8.94
C PHE A 124 4.54 -2.38 10.36
N GLY A 125 3.83 -2.84 11.40
CA GLY A 125 4.02 -2.40 12.78
C GLY A 125 3.23 -1.13 13.10
N SER A 126 2.89 -0.97 14.38
CA SER A 126 1.97 0.07 14.86
C SER A 126 2.44 1.48 14.58
N GLU A 127 3.75 1.76 14.74
CA GLU A 127 4.34 3.07 14.45
C GLU A 127 4.08 3.50 12.99
N THR A 128 4.21 2.58 12.03
CA THR A 128 3.93 2.88 10.61
C THR A 128 2.43 3.06 10.38
N VAL A 129 1.59 2.27 11.06
CA VAL A 129 0.13 2.34 10.90
C VAL A 129 -0.44 3.63 11.47
N GLU A 130 0.07 4.11 12.61
CA GLU A 130 -0.36 5.37 13.24
C GLU A 130 -0.14 6.59 12.35
N GLN A 131 0.90 6.57 11.51
CA GLN A 131 1.22 7.63 10.55
C GLN A 131 0.21 7.71 9.38
N ILE A 132 -0.57 6.64 9.15
CA ILE A 132 -1.52 6.59 8.04
C ILE A 132 -2.86 7.23 8.47
N PRO A 133 -3.40 8.20 7.71
CA PRO A 133 -4.67 8.86 8.03
C PRO A 133 -5.86 7.89 8.10
N ASP A 134 -6.82 8.17 8.98
CA ASP A 134 -8.07 7.40 9.09
C ASP A 134 -8.80 7.28 7.74
N GLU A 135 -8.79 8.36 6.95
CA GLU A 135 -9.38 8.46 5.61
C GLU A 135 -8.83 7.39 4.66
N ALA A 136 -7.53 7.10 4.74
CA ALA A 136 -6.88 6.13 3.87
C ALA A 136 -7.46 4.73 4.10
N PHE A 137 -7.53 4.32 5.37
CA PHE A 137 -8.14 3.05 5.75
C PHE A 137 -9.62 3.00 5.44
N ALA A 138 -10.33 4.10 5.67
CA ALA A 138 -11.75 4.22 5.39
C ALA A 138 -12.06 3.98 3.91
N LEU A 139 -11.29 4.61 3.02
CA LEU A 139 -11.41 4.46 1.57
C LEU A 139 -10.94 3.10 1.05
N LEU A 140 -10.00 2.43 1.73
CA LEU A 140 -9.59 1.08 1.39
C LEU A 140 -10.72 0.06 1.61
N VAL A 141 -11.50 0.19 2.69
CA VAL A 141 -12.51 -0.82 3.06
C VAL A 141 -13.96 -0.33 3.07
N GLY A 142 -14.22 0.84 2.48
CA GLY A 142 -15.57 1.38 2.30
C GLY A 142 -16.29 1.60 3.63
N VAL A 143 -15.68 2.33 4.55
CA VAL A 143 -16.27 2.75 5.83
C VAL A 143 -16.14 4.26 6.02
N LEU A 144 -16.74 4.81 7.06
CA LEU A 144 -16.54 6.21 7.42
C LEU A 144 -15.22 6.37 8.21
N PRO A 145 -14.47 7.47 8.05
CA PRO A 145 -13.23 7.72 8.80
C PRO A 145 -13.41 7.63 10.32
N GLN A 146 -14.57 8.08 10.82
CA GLN A 146 -14.93 7.97 12.24
C GLN A 146 -15.01 6.53 12.74
N THR A 147 -15.35 5.56 11.88
CA THR A 147 -15.33 4.14 12.22
C THR A 147 -13.91 3.68 12.51
N VAL A 148 -12.95 4.06 11.66
CA VAL A 148 -11.51 3.77 11.86
C VAL A 148 -11.00 4.46 13.13
N ARG A 149 -11.33 5.74 13.32
CA ARG A 149 -10.91 6.52 14.49
C ARG A 149 -11.35 5.90 15.81
N SER A 150 -12.61 5.45 15.88
CA SER A 150 -13.16 4.83 17.09
C SER A 150 -12.38 3.59 17.52
N LEU A 151 -11.88 2.80 16.56
CA LEU A 151 -11.05 1.62 16.85
C LEU A 151 -9.67 2.00 17.38
N ARG A 152 -9.02 3.00 16.77
CA ARG A 152 -7.70 3.49 17.22
C ARG A 152 -7.75 4.06 18.63
N GLN A 153 -8.77 4.86 18.94
CA GLN A 153 -8.98 5.42 20.29
C GLN A 153 -9.26 4.34 21.34
N ASN A 154 -10.02 3.29 20.97
CA ASN A 154 -10.27 2.18 21.87
C ASN A 154 -9.01 1.35 22.14
N LEU A 155 -8.13 1.17 21.15
CA LEU A 155 -6.86 0.44 21.31
C LEU A 155 -5.89 1.18 22.24
N GLU A 156 -5.81 2.52 22.14
CA GLU A 156 -4.99 3.34 23.06
C GLU A 156 -5.50 3.25 24.51
N GLY A 157 -6.81 3.14 24.72
CA GLY A 157 -7.41 2.98 26.05
C GLY A 157 -7.06 1.66 26.75
N PHE A 158 -6.75 0.58 26.02
CA PHE A 158 -6.31 -0.69 26.59
C PHE A 158 -4.83 -0.69 26.98
N SER A 159 -3.98 0.08 26.29
CA SER A 159 -2.55 0.16 26.56
C SER A 159 -2.21 0.91 27.85
N VAL A 160 -3.08 1.83 28.29
CA VAL A 160 -2.90 2.61 29.54
C VAL A 160 -3.33 1.81 30.78
N GLY A 161 -4.12 0.74 30.64
CA GLY A 161 -4.65 -0.05 31.76
C GLY A 161 -3.74 -1.15 32.32
N LEU A 162 -2.55 -1.36 31.75
CA LEU A 162 -1.59 -2.40 32.16
C LEU A 162 -0.34 -1.86 32.87
N GLN A 163 -0.31 -0.57 33.18
CA GLN A 163 0.73 0.06 34.00
C GLN A 163 0.14 0.69 35.26
N THR A 164 -0.35 -0.13 36.17
CA THR A 164 -0.59 0.26 37.58
C THR A 164 -0.25 -0.89 38.50
#